data_AF-A0A9E3V774-F1
#
_entry.id   AF-A0A9E3V774-F1
#
_cell.length_a   1.000
_cell.length_b   1.000
_cell.length_c   1.000
_cell.angle_alpha   90.00
_cell.angle_beta   90.00
_cell.angle_gamma   90.00
#
_symmetry.space_group_name_H-M   'P 1'
#
loop_
_entity.id
_entity.type
_entity.pdbx_description
1 polymer ?
#
loop_
_entity_poly.entity_id
_entity_poly.type
_entity_poly.pdbx_seq_one_letter_code
_entity_poly.pdbx_strand_id
1 'polypeptide(L)'
;MRNQLSKAELERLFLGAVDKSLGDRDEVVLKASLDAAPELKSRFSKYEKVVSLLKRAPKEKAPEALASMILRRSRRRRVFDRRGLQTAYAQYRVPAEVLIPILLGVLVAAFLIYAAP
;
A
#
# COMPACT_ATOMS: atom_id res chain seq x y z
N MET A 1 4.29 -18.54 -15.83
CA MET A 1 3.67 -17.36 -16.45
C MET A 1 4.35 -16.11 -15.90
N ARG A 2 5.07 -15.35 -16.73
CA ARG A 2 5.77 -14.11 -16.32
C ARG A 2 4.73 -12.99 -16.21
N ASN A 3 4.33 -12.63 -14.99
CA ASN A 3 3.71 -11.32 -14.78
C ASN A 3 4.81 -10.30 -15.04
N GLN A 4 4.71 -9.60 -16.17
CA GLN A 4 5.51 -8.41 -16.40
C GLN A 4 5.09 -7.41 -15.32
N LEU A 5 5.98 -7.12 -14.37
CA LEU A 5 5.75 -6.09 -13.37
C LEU A 5 5.38 -4.80 -14.08
N SER A 6 4.28 -4.18 -13.67
CA SER A 6 3.93 -2.87 -14.14
C SER A 6 5.04 -1.89 -13.80
N LYS A 7 5.23 -0.87 -14.65
CA LYS A 7 6.21 0.21 -14.40
C LYS A 7 6.07 0.80 -12.98
N ALA A 8 4.83 0.96 -12.51
CA ALA A 8 4.54 1.49 -11.17
C ALA A 8 4.95 0.54 -10.04
N GLU A 9 4.86 -0.77 -10.24
CA GLU A 9 5.26 -1.78 -9.26
C GLU A 9 6.78 -1.86 -9.17
N LEU A 10 7.46 -1.78 -10.31
CA LEU A 10 8.91 -1.81 -10.40
C LEU A 10 9.54 -0.53 -9.78
N GLU A 11 8.90 0.63 -9.97
CA GLU A 11 9.27 1.88 -9.27
C GLU A 11 9.08 1.77 -7.75
N ARG A 12 8.01 1.13 -7.27
CA ARG A 12 7.79 0.89 -5.84
C ARG A 12 8.86 -0.03 -5.23
N LEU A 13 9.16 -1.14 -5.91
CA LEU A 13 10.21 -2.07 -5.50
C LEU A 13 11.57 -1.38 -5.46
N PHE A 14 11.86 -0.51 -6.44
CA PHE A 14 13.08 0.27 -6.44
C PHE A 14 13.16 1.26 -5.26
N LEU A 15 12.10 2.01 -4.98
CA LEU A 15 12.09 2.96 -3.86
C LEU A 15 12.31 2.24 -2.52
N GLY A 16 11.65 1.09 -2.31
CA GLY A 16 11.88 0.30 -1.10
C GLY A 16 13.30 -0.29 -1.02
N ALA A 17 13.95 -0.58 -2.14
CA ALA A 17 15.34 -1.03 -2.17
C ALA A 17 16.30 0.11 -1.76
N VAL A 18 16.06 1.32 -2.25
CA VAL A 18 16.85 2.53 -1.90
C VAL A 18 16.73 2.88 -0.41
N ASP A 19 15.57 2.63 0.18
CA ASP A 19 15.28 2.86 1.59
C ASP A 19 15.63 1.67 2.50
N LYS A 20 16.19 0.59 1.94
CA LYS A 20 16.50 -0.67 2.66
C LYS A 20 15.30 -1.26 3.41
N SER A 21 14.10 -1.09 2.86
CA SER A 21 12.84 -1.56 3.44
C SER A 21 12.23 -2.72 2.65
N LEU A 22 12.97 -3.30 1.70
CA LEU A 22 12.49 -4.40 0.87
C LEU A 22 12.69 -5.75 1.58
N GLY A 23 11.74 -6.67 1.42
CA GLY A 23 11.90 -8.05 1.88
C GLY A 23 12.70 -8.90 0.89
N ASP A 24 13.30 -9.98 1.37
CA ASP A 24 14.21 -10.84 0.58
C ASP A 24 13.61 -11.35 -0.74
N ARG A 25 12.31 -11.67 -0.77
CA ARG A 25 11.61 -12.12 -1.98
C ARG A 25 11.50 -11.03 -3.04
N ASP A 26 11.23 -9.81 -2.61
CA ASP A 26 11.04 -8.65 -3.47
C ASP A 26 12.37 -8.18 -4.06
N GLU A 27 13.48 -8.36 -3.33
CA GLU A 27 14.82 -8.10 -3.85
C GLU A 27 15.20 -9.02 -5.02
N VAL A 28 14.88 -10.32 -4.90
CA VAL A 28 15.15 -11.30 -5.97
C VAL A 28 14.34 -10.97 -7.22
N VAL A 29 13.07 -10.60 -7.04
CA VAL A 29 12.17 -10.19 -8.13
C VAL A 29 12.65 -8.90 -8.79
N LEU A 30 13.09 -7.92 -8.00
CA LEU A 30 13.65 -6.67 -8.51
C LEU A 30 14.93 -6.94 -9.31
N LYS A 31 15.87 -7.74 -8.78
CA LYS A 31 17.11 -8.11 -9.49
C LYS A 31 16.83 -8.80 -10.82
N ALA A 32 15.97 -9.82 -10.83
CA ALA A 32 15.58 -10.52 -12.04
C ALA A 32 14.94 -9.60 -13.10
N SER A 33 14.16 -8.61 -12.65
CA SER A 33 13.52 -7.62 -13.53
C SER A 33 14.50 -6.58 -14.08
N LEU A 34 15.51 -6.19 -13.28
CA LEU A 34 16.58 -5.27 -13.69
C LEU A 34 17.56 -5.91 -14.67
N ASP A 35 17.84 -7.21 -14.50
CA ASP A 35 18.72 -7.93 -15.42
C ASP A 35 18.05 -8.15 -16.79
N ALA A 36 16.72 -8.22 -16.84
CA ALA A 36 15.96 -8.25 -18.08
C ALA A 36 15.87 -6.87 -18.79
N ALA A 37 16.20 -5.76 -18.12
CA ALA A 37 16.01 -4.40 -18.62
C ALA A 37 17.22 -3.48 -18.30
N PRO A 38 18.31 -3.53 -19.09
CA PRO A 38 19.56 -2.82 -18.81
C PRO A 38 19.41 -1.29 -18.82
N GLU A 39 18.48 -0.74 -19.59
CA GLU A 39 18.18 0.70 -19.60
C GLU A 39 17.63 1.19 -18.26
N LEU A 40 16.75 0.41 -17.63
CA LEU A 40 16.19 0.68 -16.30
C LEU A 40 17.28 0.60 -15.23
N LYS A 41 18.14 -0.42 -15.31
CA LYS A 41 19.30 -0.59 -14.41
C LYS A 41 20.22 0.64 -14.42
N SER A 42 20.51 1.21 -15.60
CA SER A 42 21.30 2.44 -15.73
C SER A 42 20.62 3.65 -15.10
N ARG A 43 19.31 3.83 -15.32
CA ARG A 43 18.54 4.93 -14.72
C ARG A 43 18.50 4.84 -13.20
N PHE A 44 18.31 3.63 -12.67
CA PHE A 44 18.29 3.39 -11.24
C PHE A 44 19.65 3.60 -10.58
N SER A 45 20.74 3.18 -11.21
CA SER A 45 22.10 3.45 -10.72
C SER A 45 22.39 4.95 -10.59
N LYS A 46 21.94 5.77 -11.55
CA LYS A 46 22.04 7.24 -11.46
C LYS A 46 21.25 7.77 -10.27
N TYR A 47 20.04 7.28 -10.05
CA TYR A 47 19.21 7.71 -8.92
C TYR A 47 19.82 7.31 -7.57
N GLU A 48 20.30 6.07 -7.43
CA GLU A 48 20.98 5.59 -6.23
C GLU A 48 22.21 6.44 -5.90
N LYS A 49 23.00 6.80 -6.92
CA LYS A 49 24.14 7.72 -6.76
C LYS A 49 23.71 9.08 -6.22
N VAL A 50 22.67 9.69 -6.78
CA VAL A 50 22.14 10.99 -6.30
C VAL A 50 21.63 10.88 -4.87
N VAL A 51 20.87 9.84 -4.52
CA VAL A 51 20.38 9.63 -3.16
C VAL A 51 21.53 9.42 -2.18
N SER A 52 22.58 8.71 -2.57
CA SER A 52 23.77 8.53 -1.73
C SER A 52 24.48 9.85 -1.44
N LEU A 53 24.55 10.76 -2.43
CA LEU A 53 25.12 12.10 -2.28
C LEU A 53 24.24 12.97 -1.36
N LEU A 54 22.92 12.92 -1.52
CA LEU A 54 21.97 13.61 -0.64
C LEU A 54 22.03 13.10 0.79
N LYS A 55 22.18 11.79 1.00
CA LYS A 55 22.34 11.20 2.34
C LYS A 55 23.64 11.65 3.03
N ARG A 56 24.68 11.96 2.25
CA ARG A 56 25.99 12.47 2.71
C ARG A 56 26.04 13.99 2.86
N ALA A 57 25.08 14.72 2.32
CA ALA A 57 25.02 16.16 2.45
C ALA A 57 24.93 16.56 3.94
N PRO A 58 25.53 17.70 4.33
CA PRO A 58 25.47 18.18 5.70
C PRO A 58 24.00 18.39 6.08
N LYS A 59 23.57 17.69 7.12
CA LYS A 59 22.21 17.81 7.64
C LYS A 59 22.20 18.97 8.62
N GLU A 60 21.44 20.01 8.28
CA GLU A 60 21.13 21.05 9.26
C GLU A 60 20.33 20.45 10.41
N LYS A 61 20.63 20.90 11.63
CA LYS A 61 19.94 20.45 12.82
C LYS A 61 18.48 20.90 12.72
N ALA A 62 17.56 19.95 12.87
CA ALA A 62 16.14 20.28 12.87
C ALA A 62 15.83 21.32 13.96
N PRO A 63 14.98 22.32 13.69
CA PRO A 63 14.50 23.25 14.71
C PRO A 63 13.86 22.46 15.87
N GLU A 64 14.09 22.88 17.12
CA GLU A 64 13.59 22.15 18.31
C GLU A 64 12.06 21.98 18.28
N ALA A 65 11.34 22.95 17.72
CA ALA A 65 9.89 22.92 17.57
C ALA A 65 9.40 22.05 16.39
N LEU A 66 10.28 21.56 15.51
CA LEU A 66 9.87 20.78 14.33
C LEU A 66 9.21 19.46 14.74
N ALA A 67 9.80 18.76 15.71
CA ALA A 67 9.26 17.50 16.21
C ALA A 67 7.86 17.67 16.80
N SER A 68 7.65 18.72 17.61
CA SER A 68 6.34 19.01 18.21
C SER A 68 5.30 19.43 17.15
N MET A 69 5.71 20.20 16.12
CA MET A 69 4.85 20.54 14.98
C MET A 69 4.41 19.30 14.18
N ILE A 70 5.34 18.38 13.89
CA ILE A 70 5.05 17.13 13.17
C ILE A 70 4.11 16.25 13.99
N LEU A 71 4.36 16.08 15.29
CA LEU A 71 3.51 15.30 16.18
C LEU A 71 2.09 15.89 16.29
N ARG A 72 1.97 17.21 16.39
CA ARG A 72 0.65 17.88 16.42
C ARG A 72 -0.11 17.67 15.12
N ARG A 73 0.58 17.73 13.97
CA ARG A 73 -0.02 17.51 12.64
C ARG A 73 -0.42 16.05 12.43
N SER A 74 0.42 15.10 12.81
CA SER A 74 0.16 13.66 12.66
C SER A 74 -1.01 13.22 13.55
N ARG A 75 -1.08 13.73 14.79
CA ARG A 75 -2.21 13.48 15.71
C ARG A 75 -3.52 14.01 15.13
N ARG A 76 -3.54 15.22 14.56
CA ARG A 76 -4.73 15.76 13.89
C ARG A 76 -5.19 14.87 12.74
N ARG A 77 -4.28 14.43 11.86
CA ARG A 77 -4.63 13.55 10.73
C ARG A 77 -5.21 12.22 11.19
N ARG A 78 -4.61 11.55 12.20
CA ARG A 78 -5.13 10.28 12.73
C ARG A 78 -6.55 10.41 13.32
N VAL A 79 -6.86 11.55 13.94
CA VAL A 79 -8.21 11.81 14.48
C VAL A 79 -9.23 11.96 13.36
N PHE A 80 -8.88 12.64 12.27
CA PHE A 80 -9.75 12.75 11.09
C PHE A 80 -9.93 11.41 10.36
N ASP A 81 -8.87 10.62 10.23
CA ASP A 81 -8.93 9.27 9.63
C ASP A 81 -9.86 8.34 10.42
N ARG A 82 -9.74 8.34 11.76
CA ARG A 82 -10.62 7.55 12.63
C ARG A 82 -12.08 8.00 12.55
N ARG A 83 -12.33 9.30 12.47
CA ARG A 83 -13.69 9.83 12.31
C ARG A 83 -14.27 9.45 10.94
N GLY A 84 -13.49 9.53 9.87
CA GLY A 84 -13.90 9.11 8.53
C GLY A 84 -14.23 7.62 8.44
N LEU A 85 -13.42 6.75 9.06
CA LEU A 85 -13.71 5.32 9.15
C LEU A 85 -14.97 5.04 9.98
N GLN A 86 -15.13 5.69 11.13
CA GLN A 86 -16.34 5.53 11.95
C GLN A 86 -17.61 5.96 11.21
N THR A 87 -17.58 7.04 10.44
CA THR A 87 -18.72 7.46 9.62
C THR A 87 -18.98 6.50 8.44
N ALA A 88 -17.93 5.94 7.82
CA ALA A 88 -18.09 4.96 6.74
C ALA A 88 -18.71 3.64 7.22
N TYR A 89 -18.32 3.15 8.41
CA TYR A 89 -18.92 1.95 9.02
C TYR A 89 -20.32 2.19 9.61
N ALA A 90 -20.62 3.42 10.06
CA ALA A 90 -21.94 3.76 10.56
C ALA A 90 -23.00 3.79 9.45
N GLN A 91 -22.60 4.10 8.21
CA GLN A 91 -23.52 4.19 7.08
C GLN A 91 -24.01 2.82 6.55
N TYR A 92 -23.34 1.72 6.93
CA TYR A 92 -23.59 0.35 6.43
C TYR A 92 -24.03 -0.65 7.51
N ARG A 93 -24.59 -0.21 8.64
CA ARG A 93 -25.24 -1.14 9.58
C ARG A 93 -26.65 -1.47 9.10
N VAL A 94 -26.76 -2.49 8.24
CA VAL A 94 -28.06 -3.14 7.96
C VAL A 94 -28.48 -3.89 9.23
N PRO A 95 -29.69 -3.69 9.78
CA PRO A 95 -30.17 -4.41 10.95
C PRO A 95 -30.10 -5.93 10.72
N ALA A 96 -29.70 -6.70 11.73
CA ALA A 96 -29.60 -8.15 11.62
C ALA A 96 -30.96 -8.79 11.27
N GLU A 97 -32.03 -8.15 11.71
CA GLU A 97 -33.43 -8.49 11.44
C GLU A 97 -33.77 -8.45 9.94
N VAL A 98 -33.04 -7.67 9.14
CA VAL A 98 -33.21 -7.58 7.68
C VAL A 98 -32.25 -8.52 6.96
N LEU A 99 -31.03 -8.70 7.47
CA LEU A 99 -30.00 -9.53 6.83
C LEU A 99 -30.37 -11.03 6.87
N ILE A 100 -30.89 -11.51 8.01
CA ILE A 100 -31.25 -12.91 8.22
C ILE A 100 -32.32 -13.41 7.22
N PRO A 101 -33.47 -12.73 7.04
CA PRO A 101 -34.49 -13.19 6.09
C PRO A 101 -34.02 -13.14 4.64
N ILE A 102 -33.18 -12.16 4.27
CA ILE A 102 -32.59 -12.11 2.91
C ILE A 102 -31.67 -13.33 2.68
N LEU A 103 -30.79 -13.63 3.64
CA LEU A 103 -29.89 -14.79 3.54
C LEU A 103 -30.66 -16.11 3.45
N LEU A 104 -31.73 -16.27 4.25
CA LEU A 104 -32.62 -17.42 4.18
C LEU A 104 -33.31 -17.53 2.82
N GLY A 105 -33.83 -16.41 2.29
CA GLY A 105 -34.46 -16.38 0.97
C GLY A 105 -33.51 -16.79 -0.15
N VAL A 106 -32.26 -16.32 -0.12
CA VAL A 106 -31.21 -16.70 -1.08
C VAL A 106 -30.88 -18.19 -0.96
N LEU A 107 -30.77 -18.72 0.25
CA LEU A 107 -30.50 -20.13 0.51
C LEU A 107 -31.61 -21.03 -0.03
N VAL A 108 -32.88 -20.66 0.21
CA VAL A 108 -34.04 -21.40 -0.28
C VAL A 108 -34.12 -21.34 -1.80
N ALA A 109 -33.92 -20.17 -2.42
CA ALA A 109 -33.91 -20.03 -3.87
C ALA A 109 -32.79 -20.85 -4.51
N ALA A 110 -31.57 -20.82 -3.97
CA ALA A 110 -30.45 -21.61 -4.44
C ALA A 110 -30.73 -23.12 -4.32
N PHE A 111 -31.34 -23.54 -3.21
CA PHE A 111 -31.76 -24.92 -3.02
C PHE A 111 -32.82 -25.36 -4.04
N LEU A 112 -33.83 -24.52 -4.30
CA LEU A 112 -34.87 -24.82 -5.29
C LEU A 112 -34.30 -24.88 -6.72
N ILE A 113 -33.33 -24.02 -7.06
CA ILE A 113 -32.65 -24.06 -8.36
C ILE A 113 -31.80 -25.33 -8.48
N TYR A 114 -31.14 -25.77 -7.41
CA TYR A 114 -30.31 -26.98 -7.41
C TYR A 114 -31.14 -28.27 -7.36
N ALA A 115 -32.31 -28.23 -6.72
CA ALA A 115 -33.22 -29.36 -6.58
C ALA A 115 -34.25 -29.47 -7.72
N ALA A 116 -34.34 -28.45 -8.59
CA ALA A 116 -35.10 -28.55 -9.82
C ALA A 116 -34.35 -29.47 -10.81
N PRO A 117 -34.97 -30.55 -11.32
CA PRO A 117 -34.35 -31.50 -12.24
C PRO A 117 -34.05 -30.90 -13.62
#